data_AF-A0A962JTB7-F1
#
_entry.id   AF-A0A962JTB7-F1
#
_cell.length_a   1.000
_cell.length_b   1.000
_cell.length_c   1.000
_cell.angle_alpha   90.00
_cell.angle_beta   90.00
_cell.angle_gamma   90.00
#
_symmetry.space_group_name_H-M   'P 1'
#
loop_
_entity.id
_entity.type
_entity.pdbx_description
1 polymer ?
#
loop_
_entity_poly.entity_id
_entity_poly.type
_entity_poly.pdbx_seq_one_letter_code
_entity_poly.pdbx_strand_id
1 'polypeptide(L)' 'MTLKVVPPPKAEQLTRYVRVRKLTKGFVEFDFAIGDPSIYIELILPPAAFEEFCKKNQAVNMT' A
#
# COMPACT_ATOMS: atom_id res chain seq x y z
N MET A 1 -28.54 27.19 -23.46
CA MET A 1 -27.80 26.98 -22.20
C MET A 1 -27.34 25.53 -22.17
N THR A 2 -26.07 25.27 -22.45
CA THR A 2 -25.52 23.90 -22.53
C THR A 2 -25.00 23.51 -21.15
N LEU A 3 -25.62 22.51 -20.51
CA LEU A 3 -25.14 21.96 -19.25
C LEU A 3 -23.80 21.26 -19.50
N LYS A 4 -22.71 21.79 -18.93
CA LYS A 4 -21.42 21.09 -18.86
C LYS A 4 -21.57 19.94 -17.85
N VAL A 5 -21.62 18.71 -18.34
CA VAL A 5 -21.45 17.53 -17.49
C VAL A 5 -20.01 17.53 -17.00
N VAL A 6 -19.81 17.83 -15.72
CA VAL A 6 -18.50 17.68 -15.06
C VAL A 6 -18.40 16.21 -14.67
N PRO A 7 -17.43 15.43 -15.21
CA PRO A 7 -17.25 14.06 -14.77
C PRO A 7 -16.98 14.04 -13.26
N PRO A 8 -17.44 13.00 -12.54
CA PRO A 8 -17.13 12.88 -11.13
C PRO A 8 -15.60 12.95 -10.95
N PRO A 9 -15.10 13.62 -9.91
CA PRO A 9 -13.67 13.66 -9.66
C PRO A 9 -13.17 12.22 -9.61
N LYS A 10 -12.17 11.92 -10.45
CA LYS A 10 -11.51 10.62 -10.45
C LYS A 10 -10.97 10.44 -9.04
N ALA A 11 -11.47 9.44 -8.31
CA ALA A 11 -11.00 9.17 -6.95
C ALA A 11 -9.47 9.14 -6.97
N GLU A 12 -8.84 10.05 -6.23
CA GLU A 12 -7.39 10.16 -6.19
C GLU A 12 -6.84 8.83 -5.68
N GLN A 13 -6.13 8.10 -6.52
CA GLN A 13 -5.53 6.84 -6.13
C GLN A 13 -4.33 7.15 -5.23
N LEU A 14 -4.52 6.97 -3.92
CA LEU A 14 -3.46 7.13 -2.95
C LEU A 14 -2.38 6.05 -3.16
N THR A 15 -1.13 6.48 -3.18
CA THR A 15 0.04 5.58 -3.21
C THR A 15 0.05 4.73 -1.97
N ARG A 16 0.38 3.44 -2.13
CA ARG A 16 0.55 2.49 -1.02
C ARG A 16 2.02 2.20 -0.85
N TYR A 17 2.49 2.16 0.39
CA TYR A 17 3.90 1.96 0.70
C TYR A 17 4.09 0.74 1.57
N VAL A 18 5.18 0.02 1.35
CA VAL A 18 5.64 -1.08 2.18
C VAL A 18 7.07 -0.83 2.61
N ARG A 19 7.37 -1.01 3.89
CA ARG A 19 8.74 -0.96 4.43
C ARG A 19 9.01 -2.21 5.24
N VAL A 20 9.92 -3.06 4.77
CA VAL A 20 10.32 -4.27 5.51
C VAL A 20 11.15 -3.86 6.71
N ARG A 21 10.73 -4.29 7.91
CA ARG A 21 11.43 -4.03 9.17
C ARG A 21 12.35 -5.18 9.52
N LYS A 22 11.86 -6.40 9.38
CA LYS A 22 12.61 -7.61 9.74
C LYS A 22 12.17 -8.79 8.91
N LEU A 23 13.15 -9.56 8.46
CA LEU A 23 12.94 -10.86 7.85
C LEU A 23 13.44 -11.93 8.81
N THR A 24 12.55 -12.87 9.16
CA THR A 24 12.87 -14.00 10.05
C THR A 24 12.58 -15.33 9.36
N LYS A 25 12.98 -16.45 9.99
CA LYS A 25 12.59 -17.79 9.53
C LYS A 25 11.08 -17.98 9.71
N GLY A 26 10.32 -17.64 8.67
CA GLY A 26 8.88 -17.90 8.57
C GLY A 26 7.99 -16.66 8.56
N PHE A 27 8.52 -15.47 8.86
CA PHE A 27 7.72 -14.23 8.90
C PHE A 27 8.48 -13.02 8.36
N VAL A 28 7.72 -12.11 7.75
CA VAL A 28 8.12 -10.77 7.35
C VAL A 28 7.36 -9.78 8.23
N GLU A 29 8.09 -8.99 9.00
CA GLU A 29 7.54 -7.85 9.73
C GLU A 29 7.72 -6.61 8.84
N PHE A 30 6.65 -5.88 8.57
CA PHE A 30 6.68 -4.73 7.66
C PHE A 30 5.62 -3.68 8.03
N ASP A 31 5.92 -2.43 7.68
CA ASP A 31 4.98 -1.33 7.78
C ASP A 31 4.20 -1.20 6.48
N PHE A 32 2.91 -0.88 6.57
CA PHE A 32 2.07 -0.55 5.43
C PHE A 32 1.40 0.82 5.61
N ALA A 33 1.54 1.69 4.62
CA ALA A 33 0.97 3.04 4.64
C ALA A 33 0.19 3.35 3.36
N ILE A 34 -0.75 4.31 3.45
CA ILE A 34 -1.55 4.79 2.32
C ILE A 34 -1.52 6.32 2.31
N GLY A 35 -1.08 6.91 1.20
CA GLY A 35 -0.98 8.36 1.02
C GLY A 35 0.23 8.97 1.73
N ASP A 36 0.29 8.86 3.06
CA ASP A 36 1.39 9.40 3.88
C ASP A 36 2.25 8.26 4.47
N PRO A 37 3.51 8.09 4.04
CA PRO A 37 4.38 7.02 4.53
C PRO A 37 4.80 7.16 6.00
N SER A 38 4.54 8.30 6.65
CA SER A 38 4.76 8.47 8.10
C SER A 38 3.64 7.87 8.96
N ILE A 39 2.47 7.61 8.37
CA ILE A 39 1.29 7.03 9.05
C ILE A 39 1.10 5.61 8.53
N TYR A 40 1.48 4.63 9.34
CA TYR A 40 1.48 3.23 8.95
C TYR A 40 0.88 2.32 10.01
N ILE A 41 0.44 1.15 9.56
CA ILE A 41 0.15 0.00 10.41
C ILE A 41 1.31 -1.00 10.33
N GLU A 42 1.60 -1.67 11.44
CA GLU A 42 2.57 -2.76 11.49
C GLU A 42 1.86 -4.09 11.20
N LEU A 43 2.43 -4.88 10.30
CA LEU A 43 1.91 -6.18 9.89
C LEU A 43 3.01 -7.25 9.94
N ILE A 44 2.59 -8.48 10.21
CA ILE A 44 3.46 -9.66 10.22
C ILE A 44 2.80 -10.74 9.39
N LEU A 45 3.46 -11.19 8.33
CA LEU A 45 2.93 -12.21 7.42
C LEU A 45 3.99 -13.27 7.07
N PRO A 46 3.60 -14.51 6.75
CA PRO A 46 4.48 -15.45 6.07
C PRO A 46 4.95 -14.91 4.71
N PRO A 47 6.15 -15.27 4.22
CA PRO A 47 6.73 -14.71 2.99
C PRO A 47 5.81 -14.77 1.76
N ALA A 48 5.14 -15.90 1.52
CA ALA A 48 4.23 -16.03 0.38
C ALA A 48 3.03 -15.09 0.48
N ALA A 49 2.47 -14.92 1.68
CA ALA A 49 1.35 -14.00 1.92
C ALA A 49 1.78 -12.53 1.80
N PHE A 50 3.00 -12.20 2.23
CA PHE A 50 3.59 -10.88 2.04
C PHE A 50 3.75 -10.52 0.55
N GLU A 51 4.27 -11.44 -0.27
CA GLU A 51 4.39 -11.21 -1.71
C GLU A 51 3.03 -10.99 -2.38
N GLU A 52 2.02 -11.79 -2.03
CA GLU A 52 0.66 -11.58 -2.52
C GLU A 52 0.07 -10.25 -2.06
N PHE A 53 0.32 -9.87 -0.81
CA PHE A 53 -0.14 -8.61 -0.25
C PHE A 53 0.42 -7.43 -1.06
N CYS A 54 1.72 -7.42 -1.34
CA CYS A 54 2.36 -6.38 -2.14
C CYS A 54 1.77 -6.29 -3.55
N LYS A 55 1.52 -7.43 -4.21
CA LYS A 55 0.89 -7.49 -5.54
C LYS A 55 -0.53 -6.94 -5.55
N LYS A 56 -1.38 -7.38 -4.61
CA LYS A 56 -2.78 -6.94 -4.49
C LYS A 56 -2.90 -5.44 -4.22
N ASN A 57 -1.97 -4.90 -3.43
CA ASN A 57 -1.95 -3.50 -3.05
C ASN A 57 -1.17 -2.61 -4.01
N GLN A 58 -0.46 -3.15 -5.00
CA GLN A 58 0.42 -2.37 -5.89
C GLN A 58 1.35 -1.43 -5.09
N ALA A 59 1.85 -1.93 -3.95
CA ALA A 59 2.59 -1.10 -3.01
C ALA A 59 4.00 -0.85 -3.51
N VAL A 60 4.50 0.35 -3.26
CA VAL A 60 5.86 0.77 -3.54
C VAL A 60 6.73 0.42 -2.34
N ASN A 61 7.86 -0.26 -2.59
CA ASN A 61 8.82 -0.54 -1.53
C ASN A 61 9.58 0.74 -1.17
N MET A 62 9.69 0.98 0.13
CA MET A 62 10.54 2.03 0.69
C MET A 62 11.89 1.42 1.07
N THR A 63 12.96 2.10 0.64
CA THR A 63 14.35 1.74 0.96
C THR A 63 14.75 2.19 2.37
#